data_AF-A0A812RH07-F1
#
_entry.id   AF-A0A812RH07-F1
#
_cell.length_a   1.000
_cell.length_b   1.000
_cell.length_c   1.000
_cell.angle_alpha   90.00
_cell.angle_beta   90.00
_cell.angle_gamma   90.00
#
_symmetry.space_group_name_H-M   'P 1'
#
loop_
_entity.id
_entity.type
_entity.pdbx_description
1 polymer ?
#
loop_
_entity_poly.entity_id
_entity_poly.type
_entity_poly.pdbx_seq_one_letter_code
_entity_poly.pdbx_strand_id
1 'polypeptide(L)'
;MDYEALDGHSDATRDIGRAAAQLSTTPLARATSWHGAETEEATASDIAQPGGFRREFVMRPEGYGTVSSLEASSPRGQLAQYASRPLVPELLRVQQGVEADDDLLGLDPRLVSPLLPFYKPMYLLTPAKELGVSDQSQLVVMILKGFLGASVLYLPRSFLNGGLALGALTLAVVCVLAIVCIRQLIDCADRVLIERTISSSRSQQTFMEDGIGPFGMPSYGDLAEVALGKPGRAVVDLSVAASQVGFCATYFVFVSANVAEVVGTLAGCRHVISQGSLCGLLALVWLPLAQIRRLKHLSTLNLLADLCIVLGLLLILTGALTHLATTTTLWDLLRWARFETYPLCLGTALFAFEGIGLVLPMYEGTDPALRKNFKDTLTWTLAILCTFFILFAAVAYLSFGSTTRTVVLFNLRVGGEKRIVSQILFSAALFCTYPLMLQPVSKLVEDRMGWRGSGTAEKGKEAKRDMLRAALVLITMSVALGSALRLQSLVALVGGLCCAPLALVFPPVLHHKLIGGQWKLDAGLSLLGVMLATVSSVQAAWTWDVYQEIPYYSCSGN
;
A
#
# COMPACT_ATOMS: atom_id res chain seq x y z
N MET A 1 72.01 15.49 -33.90
CA MET A 1 70.61 15.28 -34.26
C MET A 1 70.51 13.87 -34.82
N ASP A 2 69.91 12.86 -34.22
CA ASP A 2 69.33 12.66 -32.89
C ASP A 2 68.82 11.20 -32.91
N TYR A 3 69.02 10.49 -31.79
CA TYR A 3 68.36 9.26 -31.29
C TYR A 3 68.55 7.86 -31.92
N GLU A 4 68.64 6.93 -30.96
CA GLU A 4 68.89 5.49 -30.92
C GLU A 4 67.71 4.61 -31.38
N ALA A 5 67.95 3.33 -31.74
CA ALA A 5 67.53 2.15 -30.96
C ALA A 5 67.73 0.83 -31.73
N LEU A 6 68.02 -0.22 -30.96
CA LEU A 6 68.51 -1.56 -31.34
C LEU A 6 67.41 -2.53 -31.82
N ASP A 7 67.70 -3.26 -32.89
CA ASP A 7 67.01 -4.48 -33.33
C ASP A 7 67.78 -5.72 -32.84
N GLY A 8 67.07 -6.69 -32.26
CA GLY A 8 67.61 -8.00 -31.87
C GLY A 8 66.53 -9.01 -31.48
N HIS A 9 66.21 -9.93 -32.39
CA HIS A 9 65.35 -11.11 -32.18
C HIS A 9 65.99 -12.17 -31.25
N SER A 10 65.21 -12.78 -30.34
CA SER A 10 65.17 -14.24 -30.03
C SER A 10 64.24 -14.50 -28.82
N ASP A 11 63.07 -15.13 -28.98
CA ASP A 11 62.78 -16.57 -28.84
C ASP A 11 62.62 -17.06 -27.37
N ALA A 12 61.38 -16.99 -26.87
CA ALA A 12 60.94 -17.30 -25.50
C ALA A 12 60.97 -18.80 -25.14
N THR A 13 61.33 -19.68 -26.08
CA THR A 13 61.30 -21.13 -25.89
C THR A 13 62.52 -21.67 -25.13
N ARG A 14 63.57 -20.85 -24.95
CA ARG A 14 64.84 -21.24 -24.33
C ARG A 14 64.88 -21.14 -22.80
N ASP A 15 64.04 -20.28 -22.20
CA ASP A 15 64.06 -20.07 -20.75
C ASP A 15 63.26 -21.13 -19.97
N ILE A 16 62.25 -21.74 -20.59
CA ILE A 16 61.45 -22.82 -20.00
C ILE A 16 62.30 -24.09 -19.82
N GLY A 17 63.24 -24.36 -20.73
CA GLY A 17 64.15 -25.51 -20.65
C GLY A 17 65.19 -25.42 -19.52
N ARG A 18 65.56 -24.20 -19.09
CA ARG A 18 66.54 -24.00 -18.01
C ARG A 18 65.94 -24.16 -16.61
N ALA A 19 64.67 -23.81 -16.42
CA ALA A 19 63.98 -24.01 -15.14
C ALA A 19 63.71 -25.50 -14.84
N ALA A 20 63.44 -26.30 -15.88
CA ALA A 20 63.22 -27.75 -15.74
C ALA A 20 64.50 -28.52 -15.36
N ALA A 21 65.68 -28.02 -15.73
CA ALA A 21 66.98 -28.66 -15.45
C ALA A 21 67.52 -28.39 -14.04
N GLN A 22 66.98 -27.39 -13.31
CA GLN A 22 67.40 -27.06 -11.93
C GLN A 22 66.64 -27.84 -10.85
N LEU A 23 65.57 -28.55 -11.20
CA LEU A 23 64.74 -29.33 -10.26
C LEU A 23 65.20 -30.79 -10.09
N SER A 24 66.25 -31.24 -10.79
CA SER A 24 66.67 -32.65 -10.81
C SER A 24 67.89 -33.00 -9.96
N THR A 25 68.38 -32.11 -9.07
CA THR A 25 69.66 -32.34 -8.34
C THR A 25 69.62 -32.20 -6.81
N THR A 26 68.47 -32.36 -6.16
CA THR A 26 68.42 -32.52 -4.69
C THR A 26 67.95 -33.92 -4.30
N PRO A 27 68.78 -34.72 -3.57
CA PRO A 27 68.37 -36.05 -3.15
C PRO A 27 67.27 -35.95 -2.08
N LEU A 28 66.19 -36.72 -2.27
CA LEU A 28 65.11 -36.85 -1.29
C LEU A 28 65.63 -37.57 -0.04
N ALA A 29 65.71 -36.84 1.07
CA ALA A 29 65.93 -37.44 2.38
C ALA A 29 64.67 -38.21 2.80
N ARG A 30 64.84 -39.49 3.13
CA ARG A 30 63.79 -40.37 3.66
C ARG A 30 63.42 -39.89 5.07
N ALA A 31 62.19 -39.41 5.26
CA ALA A 31 61.71 -39.04 6.58
C ALA A 31 61.55 -40.29 7.45
N THR A 32 62.26 -40.29 8.58
CA THR A 32 62.18 -41.26 9.66
C THR A 32 60.85 -41.13 10.41
N SER A 33 60.20 -42.25 10.70
CA SER A 33 59.04 -42.33 11.60
C SER A 33 59.42 -41.79 12.98
N TRP A 34 58.66 -40.82 13.49
CA TRP A 34 58.80 -40.35 14.87
C TRP A 34 57.50 -40.61 15.65
N HIS A 35 57.71 -41.22 16.82
CA HIS A 35 56.75 -41.50 17.85
C HIS A 35 56.24 -40.23 18.54
N GLY A 36 55.06 -40.34 19.16
CA GLY A 36 54.22 -39.24 19.59
C GLY A 36 54.85 -38.18 20.50
N ALA A 37 54.33 -36.96 20.34
CA ALA A 37 54.31 -35.88 21.31
C ALA A 37 53.11 -34.98 20.97
N GLU A 38 52.65 -34.24 21.97
CA GLU A 38 51.30 -33.71 22.18
C GLU A 38 50.76 -32.72 21.13
N THR A 39 49.44 -32.63 21.03
CA THR A 39 48.72 -31.65 20.20
C THR A 39 48.91 -30.23 20.73
N GLU A 40 49.91 -29.51 20.22
CA GLU A 40 49.96 -28.05 20.33
C GLU A 40 48.99 -27.43 19.30
N GLU A 41 48.11 -26.52 19.77
CA GLU A 41 47.26 -25.71 18.90
C GLU A 41 48.12 -24.77 18.04
N ALA A 42 47.91 -24.75 16.73
CA ALA A 42 48.67 -23.91 15.82
C ALA A 42 48.49 -22.41 16.14
N THR A 43 49.60 -21.66 16.19
CA THR A 43 49.55 -20.23 16.45
C THR A 43 49.05 -19.45 15.22
N ALA A 44 48.48 -18.26 15.43
CA ALA A 44 47.95 -17.43 14.33
C ALA A 44 49.00 -17.09 13.25
N SER A 45 50.29 -17.09 13.62
CA SER A 45 51.42 -16.95 12.69
C SER A 45 51.58 -18.14 11.73
N ASP A 46 51.21 -19.35 12.15
CA ASP A 46 51.34 -20.58 11.35
C ASP A 46 50.23 -20.69 10.30
N ILE A 47 49.04 -20.15 10.61
CA ILE A 47 47.89 -20.09 9.70
C ILE A 47 48.12 -19.03 8.59
N ALA A 48 48.84 -17.96 8.90
CA ALA A 48 49.13 -16.87 7.98
C ALA A 48 50.17 -17.21 6.89
N GLN A 49 50.86 -18.35 6.99
CA GLN A 49 51.77 -18.80 5.94
C GLN A 49 51.03 -19.37 4.71
N PRO A 50 51.61 -19.30 3.50
CA PRO A 50 50.99 -19.87 2.30
C PRO A 50 50.74 -21.38 2.48
N GLY A 51 49.46 -21.77 2.47
CA GLY A 51 49.05 -23.16 2.69
C GLY A 51 48.87 -23.57 4.16
N GLY A 52 48.98 -22.64 5.12
CA GLY A 52 48.77 -22.88 6.56
C GLY A 52 47.38 -23.45 6.86
N PHE A 53 46.33 -22.85 6.26
CA PHE A 53 44.95 -23.37 6.35
C PHE A 53 44.81 -24.83 5.90
N ARG A 54 45.55 -25.25 4.87
CA ARG A 54 45.45 -26.62 4.34
C ARG A 54 46.13 -27.62 5.26
N ARG A 55 47.21 -27.22 5.94
CA ARG A 55 47.91 -28.06 6.92
C ARG A 55 47.07 -28.25 8.17
N GLU A 56 46.45 -27.17 8.67
CA GLU A 56 45.55 -27.23 9.83
C GLU A 56 44.32 -28.10 9.58
N PHE A 57 43.74 -28.00 8.38
CA PHE A 57 42.60 -28.82 7.98
C PHE A 57 42.90 -30.33 7.96
N VAL A 58 44.14 -30.72 7.64
CA VAL A 58 44.58 -32.13 7.59
C VAL A 58 44.94 -32.68 8.98
N MET A 59 45.31 -31.81 9.92
CA MET A 59 45.80 -32.22 11.25
C MET A 59 44.69 -32.41 12.29
N ARG A 60 43.43 -32.05 11.99
CA ARG A 60 42.30 -32.32 12.88
C ARG A 60 41.76 -33.75 12.70
N PRO A 61 41.84 -34.64 13.71
CA PRO A 61 41.14 -35.91 13.66
C PRO A 61 39.62 -35.67 13.83
N GLU A 62 38.83 -36.20 12.90
CA GLU A 62 37.38 -36.07 12.87
C GLU A 62 36.72 -36.67 14.12
N GLY A 63 36.15 -35.82 14.97
CA GLY A 63 35.22 -36.20 16.02
C GLY A 63 33.77 -35.98 15.58
N TYR A 64 33.23 -36.86 14.73
CA TYR A 64 31.78 -37.02 14.60
C TYR A 64 31.44 -38.51 14.45
N GLY A 65 30.61 -38.99 15.38
CA GLY A 65 30.23 -40.39 15.50
C GLY A 65 29.48 -40.92 14.27
N THR A 66 29.95 -42.10 13.83
CA THR A 66 29.24 -43.21 13.18
C THR A 66 27.90 -42.91 12.47
N VAL A 67 27.93 -42.93 11.13
CA VAL A 67 26.79 -43.39 10.31
C VAL A 67 27.29 -44.55 9.45
N SER A 68 26.79 -45.74 9.75
CA SER A 68 26.98 -46.93 8.94
C SER A 68 26.28 -46.79 7.59
N SER A 69 27.02 -47.13 6.53
CA SER A 69 26.60 -47.55 5.19
C SER A 69 25.10 -47.50 4.89
N LEU A 70 24.68 -46.57 4.02
CA LEU A 70 23.43 -46.68 3.28
C LEU A 70 23.65 -46.32 1.81
N GLU A 71 23.22 -47.26 1.00
CA GLU A 71 23.38 -47.40 -0.44
C GLU A 71 22.71 -46.27 -1.22
N ALA A 72 23.23 -46.07 -2.43
CA ALA A 72 22.70 -45.13 -3.41
C ALA A 72 21.24 -45.45 -3.78
N SER A 73 20.29 -44.58 -3.43
CA SER A 73 19.00 -44.50 -4.12
C SER A 73 18.29 -43.12 -3.99
N SER A 74 17.94 -42.57 -5.16
CA SER A 74 16.90 -41.58 -5.53
C SER A 74 16.63 -40.29 -4.69
N PRO A 75 16.71 -39.08 -5.29
CA PRO A 75 16.58 -37.78 -4.61
C PRO A 75 15.14 -37.23 -4.51
N ARG A 76 14.13 -38.04 -4.18
CA ARG A 76 12.73 -37.56 -4.04
C ARG A 76 12.04 -37.81 -2.70
N GLY A 77 12.65 -38.53 -1.76
CA GLY A 77 12.04 -38.86 -0.46
C GLY A 77 12.36 -37.92 0.70
N GLN A 78 13.49 -37.19 0.67
CA GLN A 78 14.00 -36.46 1.84
C GLN A 78 13.35 -35.08 2.08
N LEU A 79 12.62 -34.53 1.11
CA LEU A 79 11.96 -33.22 1.25
C LEU A 79 10.71 -33.26 2.15
N ALA A 80 10.13 -34.43 2.40
CA ALA A 80 8.87 -34.56 3.14
C ALA A 80 9.04 -34.64 4.66
N GLN A 81 10.25 -34.96 5.17
CA GLN A 81 10.45 -35.27 6.59
C GLN A 81 10.97 -34.10 7.43
N TYR A 82 11.43 -33.02 6.81
CA TYR A 82 11.88 -31.79 7.50
C TYR A 82 10.85 -30.64 7.45
N ALA A 83 9.74 -30.80 6.73
CA ALA A 83 8.70 -29.77 6.57
C ALA A 83 7.70 -29.69 7.74
N SER A 84 7.83 -30.52 8.79
CA SER A 84 6.80 -30.70 9.82
C SER A 84 7.21 -30.33 11.25
N ARG A 85 8.25 -29.52 11.46
CA ARG A 85 8.54 -28.94 12.79
C ARG A 85 8.34 -27.42 12.82
N PRO A 86 7.30 -26.90 13.52
CA PRO A 86 7.15 -25.46 13.71
C PRO A 86 8.06 -24.99 14.85
N LEU A 87 9.13 -24.25 14.52
CA LEU A 87 10.09 -23.67 15.49
C LEU A 87 9.67 -22.28 16.01
N VAL A 88 8.46 -21.82 15.68
CA VAL A 88 7.99 -20.45 15.92
C VAL A 88 7.32 -20.22 17.29
N PRO A 89 6.69 -21.19 18.00
CA PRO A 89 6.03 -20.89 19.27
C PRO A 89 6.97 -20.38 20.37
N GLU A 90 8.28 -20.64 20.25
CA GLU A 90 9.29 -20.29 21.26
C GLU A 90 9.84 -18.86 21.09
N LEU A 91 9.81 -18.32 19.87
CA LEU A 91 10.26 -16.96 19.56
C LEU A 91 9.25 -15.88 20.00
N LEU A 92 7.96 -16.21 20.06
CA LEU A 92 6.90 -15.31 20.52
C LEU A 92 6.89 -15.10 22.05
N ARG A 93 7.47 -16.02 22.83
CA ARG A 93 7.53 -15.87 24.30
C ARG A 93 8.62 -14.92 24.77
N VAL A 94 9.67 -14.70 23.98
CA VAL A 94 10.80 -13.83 24.36
C VAL A 94 10.45 -12.34 24.26
N GLN A 95 9.37 -11.99 23.54
CA GLN A 95 8.95 -10.59 23.39
C GLN A 95 8.26 -10.00 24.65
N GLN A 96 7.99 -10.81 25.68
CA GLN A 96 7.27 -10.38 26.88
C GLN A 96 8.12 -10.09 28.13
N GLY A 97 9.45 -10.13 28.06
CA GLY A 97 10.21 -9.80 29.27
C GLY A 97 11.70 -9.57 29.03
N VAL A 98 12.07 -8.36 28.62
CA VAL A 98 13.34 -7.71 29.00
C VAL A 98 13.13 -6.19 28.89
N GLU A 99 12.88 -5.54 30.03
CA GLU A 99 13.36 -4.17 30.26
C GLU A 99 14.85 -4.29 30.59
N ALA A 100 15.73 -3.58 29.88
CA ALA A 100 17.16 -3.52 30.23
C ALA A 100 17.82 -2.24 29.67
N ASP A 101 17.91 -1.26 30.57
CA ASP A 101 19.06 -0.42 30.92
C ASP A 101 20.08 -0.01 29.83
N ASP A 102 20.09 1.30 29.59
CA ASP A 102 21.11 2.08 28.90
C ASP A 102 22.38 2.22 29.78
N ASP A 103 23.35 1.29 29.72
CA ASP A 103 24.69 1.53 30.32
C ASP A 103 25.77 0.52 29.86
N LEU A 104 26.01 0.39 28.54
CA LEU A 104 27.19 -0.35 28.05
C LEU A 104 27.74 0.18 26.70
N LEU A 105 28.27 1.39 26.72
CA LEU A 105 29.07 1.97 25.62
C LEU A 105 30.56 1.89 25.97
N GLY A 106 31.33 1.04 25.28
CA GLY A 106 32.78 0.99 25.48
C GLY A 106 33.60 -0.05 24.70
N LEU A 107 33.13 -0.57 23.55
CA LEU A 107 33.92 -1.52 22.75
C LEU A 107 34.02 -1.12 21.27
N ASP A 108 35.22 -1.31 20.73
CA ASP A 108 35.69 -0.89 19.40
C ASP A 108 34.89 -1.57 18.25
N PRO A 109 34.31 -0.83 17.28
CA PRO A 109 33.36 -1.35 16.28
C PRO A 109 33.89 -2.41 15.31
N ARG A 110 35.21 -2.70 15.31
CA ARG A 110 35.83 -3.67 14.38
C ARG A 110 35.94 -5.09 14.93
N LEU A 111 35.79 -5.30 16.24
CA LEU A 111 35.93 -6.64 16.85
C LEU A 111 34.61 -7.40 17.00
N VAL A 112 33.45 -6.78 16.73
CA VAL A 112 32.12 -7.40 16.93
C VAL A 112 31.63 -8.17 15.69
N SER A 113 32.39 -8.18 14.59
CA SER A 113 31.89 -8.57 13.27
C SER A 113 32.22 -10.00 12.77
N PRO A 114 32.26 -11.04 13.64
CA PRO A 114 31.84 -12.34 13.10
C PRO A 114 30.96 -13.23 13.98
N LEU A 115 30.65 -12.90 15.24
CA LEU A 115 30.12 -13.92 16.18
C LEU A 115 28.65 -13.79 16.63
N LEU A 116 27.88 -12.78 16.21
CA LEU A 116 26.44 -12.71 16.51
C LEU A 116 25.63 -12.06 15.38
N PRO A 117 24.98 -12.84 14.49
CA PRO A 117 23.99 -12.32 13.54
C PRO A 117 22.57 -12.23 14.14
N PHE A 118 22.40 -12.44 15.45
CA PHE A 118 21.10 -12.31 16.10
C PHE A 118 21.00 -10.99 16.85
N TYR A 119 19.88 -10.29 16.65
CA TYR A 119 19.52 -8.98 17.24
C TYR A 119 20.14 -7.73 16.58
N LYS A 120 19.78 -7.50 15.31
CA LYS A 120 19.37 -6.14 14.93
C LYS A 120 17.95 -6.20 14.39
N PRO A 121 17.01 -5.43 14.93
CA PRO A 121 15.66 -5.38 14.38
C PRO A 121 15.71 -4.77 12.97
N MET A 122 15.01 -5.44 12.06
CA MET A 122 15.19 -5.35 10.60
C MET A 122 14.86 -3.98 9.99
N TYR A 123 14.28 -3.07 10.76
CA TYR A 123 14.07 -1.70 10.30
C TYR A 123 15.39 -1.01 9.91
N LEU A 124 16.53 -1.33 10.54
CA LEU A 124 17.80 -0.68 10.21
C LEU A 124 18.41 -1.04 8.84
N LEU A 125 17.82 -1.95 8.07
CA LEU A 125 18.41 -2.48 6.82
C LEU A 125 17.86 -1.87 5.53
N THR A 126 16.87 -0.96 5.59
CA THR A 126 16.45 -0.21 4.40
C THR A 126 17.33 1.01 4.18
N PRO A 127 18.02 1.15 3.04
CA PRO A 127 18.84 2.32 2.74
C PRO A 127 17.98 3.58 2.64
N ALA A 128 18.58 4.72 3.00
CA ALA A 128 17.99 6.05 2.98
C ALA A 128 17.67 6.52 1.55
N LYS A 129 16.56 6.05 0.99
CA LYS A 129 15.96 6.62 -0.23
C LYS A 129 15.13 7.81 0.21
N GLU A 130 15.65 9.05 0.13
CA GLU A 130 14.98 10.33 0.52
C GLU A 130 13.68 10.09 1.29
N LEU A 131 13.79 9.63 2.55
CA LEU A 131 12.61 9.13 3.24
C LEU A 131 11.69 10.30 3.55
N GLY A 132 10.48 10.23 3.02
CA GLY A 132 9.55 11.36 3.00
C GLY A 132 8.93 11.68 4.36
N VAL A 133 9.00 10.75 5.32
CA VAL A 133 8.40 10.90 6.66
C VAL A 133 9.40 10.48 7.73
N SER A 134 9.92 11.47 8.45
CA SER A 134 10.91 11.30 9.52
C SER A 134 10.36 11.54 10.93
N ASP A 135 9.16 12.10 11.06
CA ASP A 135 8.53 12.43 12.34
C ASP A 135 7.13 11.82 12.50
N GLN A 136 6.71 11.58 13.75
CA GLN A 136 5.38 11.08 14.11
C GLN A 136 4.26 11.98 13.58
N SER A 137 4.45 13.31 13.65
CA SER A 137 3.43 14.26 13.15
C SER A 137 3.23 14.13 11.63
N GLN A 138 4.31 13.98 10.89
CA GLN A 138 4.29 13.75 9.44
C GLN A 138 3.64 12.41 9.10
N LEU A 139 3.87 11.38 9.91
CA LEU A 139 3.21 10.07 9.77
C LEU A 139 1.71 10.17 9.96
N VAL A 140 1.25 10.84 11.03
CA VAL A 140 -0.19 11.08 11.26
C VAL A 140 -0.80 11.84 10.09
N VAL A 141 -0.15 12.91 9.61
CA VAL A 141 -0.63 13.68 8.45
C VAL A 141 -0.67 12.83 7.18
N MET A 142 0.32 11.98 6.94
CA MET A 142 0.34 11.07 5.79
C MET A 142 -0.83 10.08 5.84
N ILE A 143 -1.10 9.49 7.02
CA ILE A 143 -2.21 8.56 7.21
C ILE A 143 -3.55 9.28 7.06
N LEU A 144 -3.71 10.45 7.68
CA LEU A 144 -4.92 11.26 7.53
C LEU A 144 -5.20 11.57 6.05
N LYS A 145 -4.19 11.99 5.29
CA LYS A 145 -4.33 12.23 3.85
C LYS A 145 -4.72 10.98 3.05
N GLY A 146 -4.30 9.81 3.51
CA GLY A 146 -4.64 8.54 2.88
C GLY A 146 -6.10 8.16 2.97
N PHE A 147 -6.78 8.55 4.05
CA PHE A 147 -8.14 8.11 4.38
C PHE A 147 -9.17 9.26 4.41
N LEU A 148 -8.72 10.51 4.53
CA LEU A 148 -9.57 11.70 4.48
C LEU A 148 -9.72 12.15 3.02
N GLY A 149 -10.84 11.78 2.40
CA GLY A 149 -11.19 12.19 1.03
C GLY A 149 -12.60 12.78 0.91
N ALA A 150 -13.12 12.83 -0.32
CA ALA A 150 -14.50 13.26 -0.60
C ALA A 150 -15.57 12.35 0.03
N SER A 151 -15.19 11.13 0.44
CA SER A 151 -16.08 10.11 1.00
C SER A 151 -16.91 10.59 2.19
N VAL A 152 -16.33 11.46 3.02
CA VAL A 152 -16.98 12.06 4.19
C VAL A 152 -18.27 12.83 3.83
N LEU A 153 -18.35 13.39 2.60
CA LEU A 153 -19.51 14.14 2.14
C LEU A 153 -20.75 13.26 1.89
N TYR A 154 -20.54 11.95 1.72
CA TYR A 154 -21.61 10.96 1.50
C TYR A 154 -22.13 10.35 2.81
N LEU A 155 -21.37 10.48 3.91
CA LEU A 155 -21.73 9.88 5.20
C LEU A 155 -23.06 10.38 5.81
N PRO A 156 -23.43 11.67 5.71
CA PRO A 156 -24.72 12.13 6.24
C PRO A 156 -25.91 11.45 5.55
N ARG A 157 -25.82 11.20 4.23
CA ARG A 157 -26.84 10.43 3.50
C ARG A 157 -26.87 8.97 3.93
N SER A 158 -25.71 8.39 4.24
CA SER A 158 -25.62 7.06 4.82
C SER A 158 -26.39 6.97 6.15
N PHE A 159 -26.32 8.00 7.00
CA PHE A 159 -27.06 8.05 8.27
C PHE A 159 -28.57 8.22 8.06
N LEU A 160 -29.00 8.90 7.00
CA LEU A 160 -30.43 8.91 6.62
C LEU A 160 -30.92 7.51 6.20
N ASN A 161 -30.09 6.72 5.53
CA ASN A 161 -30.44 5.37 5.08
C ASN A 161 -30.36 4.33 6.22
N GLY A 162 -29.38 4.45 7.11
CA GLY A 162 -29.15 3.50 8.21
C GLY A 162 -29.76 3.91 9.55
N GLY A 163 -30.18 5.15 9.72
CA GLY A 163 -30.53 5.73 11.03
C GLY A 163 -29.29 6.19 11.79
N LEU A 164 -29.47 7.13 12.73
CA LEU A 164 -28.36 7.77 13.44
C LEU A 164 -27.53 6.78 14.27
N ALA A 165 -28.18 6.02 15.16
CA ALA A 165 -27.49 5.10 16.07
C ALA A 165 -26.86 3.92 15.32
N LEU A 166 -27.62 3.29 14.43
CA LEU A 166 -27.14 2.14 13.67
C LEU A 166 -26.07 2.55 12.63
N GLY A 167 -26.20 3.71 12.00
CA GLY A 167 -25.18 4.27 11.11
C GLY A 167 -23.87 4.58 11.83
N ALA A 168 -23.93 5.19 13.02
CA ALA A 168 -22.74 5.43 13.86
C ALA A 168 -22.07 4.12 14.30
N LEU A 169 -22.86 3.14 14.77
CA LEU A 169 -22.36 1.81 15.12
C LEU A 169 -21.70 1.13 13.91
N THR A 170 -22.32 1.24 12.73
CA THR A 170 -21.80 0.65 11.49
C THR A 170 -20.45 1.23 11.11
N LEU A 171 -20.28 2.56 11.15
CA LEU A 171 -18.98 3.20 10.91
C LEU A 171 -17.92 2.74 11.91
N ALA A 172 -18.27 2.69 13.20
CA ALA A 172 -17.34 2.25 14.24
C ALA A 172 -16.89 0.79 14.02
N VAL A 173 -17.83 -0.12 13.75
CA VAL A 173 -17.54 -1.54 13.48
C VAL A 173 -16.69 -1.68 12.22
N VAL A 174 -17.06 -1.02 11.11
CA VAL A 174 -16.27 -1.08 9.87
C VAL A 174 -14.86 -0.54 10.08
N CYS A 175 -14.69 0.54 10.85
CA CYS A 175 -13.38 1.07 11.20
C CYS A 175 -12.53 0.05 11.97
N VAL A 176 -13.08 -0.57 13.02
CA VAL A 176 -12.37 -1.58 13.81
C VAL A 176 -11.96 -2.77 12.93
N LEU A 177 -12.88 -3.26 12.10
CA LEU A 177 -12.59 -4.35 11.17
C LEU A 177 -11.50 -3.97 10.16
N ALA A 178 -11.56 -2.75 9.61
CA ALA A 178 -10.55 -2.24 8.70
C ALA A 178 -9.17 -2.14 9.37
N ILE A 179 -9.10 -1.62 10.60
CA ILE A 179 -7.85 -1.54 11.38
C ILE A 179 -7.24 -2.94 11.56
N VAL A 180 -8.05 -3.93 11.98
CA VAL A 180 -7.57 -5.32 12.16
C VAL A 180 -7.01 -5.87 10.84
N CYS A 181 -7.76 -5.73 9.75
CA CYS A 181 -7.34 -6.26 8.45
C CYS A 181 -6.10 -5.54 7.88
N ILE A 182 -5.98 -4.23 8.10
CA ILE A 182 -4.79 -3.47 7.69
C ILE A 182 -3.56 -3.92 8.48
N ARG A 183 -3.68 -4.15 9.80
CA ARG A 183 -2.57 -4.67 10.62
C ARG A 183 -2.11 -6.04 10.11
N GLN A 184 -3.06 -6.94 9.82
CA GLN A 184 -2.77 -8.24 9.21
C GLN A 184 -2.06 -8.11 7.85
N LEU A 185 -2.46 -7.15 7.01
CA LEU A 185 -1.81 -6.91 5.73
C LEU A 185 -0.36 -6.47 5.89
N ILE A 186 -0.07 -5.59 6.86
CA ILE A 186 1.29 -5.15 7.16
C ILE A 186 2.13 -6.33 7.67
N ASP A 187 1.58 -7.16 8.56
CA ASP A 187 2.27 -8.37 9.04
C ASP A 187 2.63 -9.31 7.87
N CYS A 188 1.72 -9.49 6.91
CA CYS A 188 1.99 -10.27 5.70
C CYS A 188 3.12 -9.65 4.86
N ALA A 189 3.13 -8.33 4.73
CA ALA A 189 4.17 -7.61 4.00
C ALA A 189 5.54 -7.76 4.66
N ASP A 190 5.62 -7.60 5.98
CA ASP A 190 6.83 -7.81 6.77
C ASP A 190 7.36 -9.23 6.56
N ARG A 191 6.51 -10.25 6.65
CA ARG A 191 6.91 -11.65 6.46
C ARG A 191 7.47 -11.94 5.07
N VAL A 192 6.77 -11.52 4.01
CA VAL A 192 7.23 -11.76 2.63
C VAL A 192 8.53 -11.01 2.34
N LEU A 193 8.69 -9.81 2.89
CA LEU A 193 9.93 -9.05 2.76
C LEU A 193 11.11 -9.78 3.43
N ILE A 194 10.91 -10.34 4.63
CA ILE A 194 11.90 -11.16 5.33
C ILE A 194 12.28 -12.38 4.50
N GLU A 195 11.29 -13.13 4.01
CA GLU A 195 11.53 -14.35 3.21
C GLU A 195 12.32 -14.06 1.92
N ARG A 196 12.01 -12.96 1.22
CA ARG A 196 12.77 -12.51 0.03
C ARG A 196 14.21 -12.13 0.37
N THR A 197 14.40 -11.44 1.49
CA THR A 197 15.72 -11.01 1.95
C THR A 197 16.60 -12.23 2.29
N ILE A 198 16.08 -13.19 3.06
CA ILE A 198 16.79 -14.42 3.42
C ILE A 198 17.12 -15.27 2.18
N SER A 199 16.16 -15.41 1.27
CA SER A 199 16.36 -16.17 0.03
C SER A 199 17.46 -15.55 -0.84
N SER A 200 17.51 -14.22 -0.89
CA SER A 200 18.56 -13.48 -1.60
C SER A 200 19.95 -13.67 -0.98
N SER A 201 20.05 -13.73 0.34
CA SER A 201 21.33 -13.97 1.03
C SER A 201 21.86 -15.40 0.79
N ARG A 202 20.97 -16.36 0.53
CA ARG A 202 21.34 -17.76 0.27
C ARG A 202 21.82 -17.98 -1.17
N SER A 203 21.36 -17.17 -2.12
CA SER A 203 21.84 -17.15 -3.51
C SER A 203 23.04 -16.20 -3.67
N GLN A 204 24.17 -16.56 -3.08
CA GLN A 204 25.44 -15.83 -3.07
C GLN A 204 26.07 -15.67 -4.48
N GLN A 205 25.42 -14.93 -5.40
CA GLN A 205 26.01 -14.63 -6.72
C GLN A 205 25.37 -13.43 -7.46
N THR A 206 24.85 -12.44 -6.76
CA THR A 206 24.61 -11.12 -7.38
C THR A 206 25.44 -10.10 -6.63
N PHE A 207 26.42 -9.52 -7.34
CA PHE A 207 27.23 -8.41 -6.89
C PHE A 207 26.31 -7.33 -6.30
N MET A 208 26.46 -7.03 -5.01
CA MET A 208 25.91 -5.82 -4.40
C MET A 208 26.79 -4.65 -4.87
N GLU A 209 26.54 -4.08 -6.05
CA GLU A 209 27.30 -2.89 -6.48
C GLU A 209 26.88 -1.62 -5.74
N ASP A 210 25.72 -1.56 -5.08
CA ASP A 210 25.20 -0.29 -4.53
C ASP A 210 24.83 -0.30 -3.03
N GLY A 211 25.08 -1.37 -2.28
CA GLY A 211 24.67 -1.42 -0.85
C GLY A 211 23.14 -1.29 -0.62
N ILE A 212 22.35 -1.41 -1.69
CA ILE A 212 20.90 -1.37 -1.68
C ILE A 212 20.37 -2.80 -1.53
N GLY A 213 19.56 -3.06 -0.50
CA GLY A 213 18.79 -4.31 -0.42
C GLY A 213 17.95 -4.48 -1.70
N PRO A 214 18.00 -5.63 -2.40
CA PRO A 214 17.50 -5.75 -3.77
C PRO A 214 15.97 -5.70 -3.92
N PHE A 215 15.21 -5.68 -2.82
CA PHE A 215 13.76 -5.77 -2.85
C PHE A 215 13.11 -4.58 -2.14
N GLY A 216 12.32 -3.80 -2.89
CA GLY A 216 11.36 -2.85 -2.33
C GLY A 216 10.19 -3.58 -1.66
N MET A 217 9.35 -2.82 -0.94
CA MET A 217 8.20 -3.39 -0.24
C MET A 217 7.25 -4.10 -1.22
N PRO A 218 6.78 -5.34 -0.93
CA PRO A 218 5.84 -6.02 -1.81
C PRO A 218 4.54 -5.22 -1.95
N SER A 219 4.04 -5.08 -3.18
CA SER A 219 2.72 -4.49 -3.39
C SER A 219 1.61 -5.43 -2.93
N TYR A 220 0.39 -4.89 -2.79
CA TYR A 220 -0.76 -5.71 -2.39
C TYR A 220 -1.00 -6.88 -3.38
N GLY A 221 -0.86 -6.62 -4.69
CA GLY A 221 -0.93 -7.65 -5.72
C GLY A 221 0.18 -8.70 -5.62
N ASP A 222 1.39 -8.31 -5.22
CA ASP A 222 2.51 -9.25 -5.03
C ASP A 222 2.29 -10.16 -3.82
N LEU A 223 1.72 -9.64 -2.73
CA LEU A 223 1.36 -10.46 -1.56
C LEU A 223 0.32 -11.51 -1.95
N ALA A 224 -0.66 -11.13 -2.76
CA ALA A 224 -1.64 -12.05 -3.28
C ALA A 224 -1.04 -13.08 -4.24
N GLU A 225 -0.03 -12.71 -5.03
CA GLU A 225 0.70 -13.66 -5.87
C GLU A 225 1.44 -14.72 -5.06
N VAL A 226 2.12 -14.31 -3.98
CA VAL A 226 2.86 -15.23 -3.11
C VAL A 226 1.90 -16.18 -2.39
N ALA A 227 0.75 -15.69 -1.91
CA ALA A 227 -0.18 -16.48 -1.11
C ALA A 227 -1.13 -17.37 -1.94
N LEU A 228 -1.60 -16.87 -3.09
CA LEU A 228 -2.70 -17.47 -3.87
C LEU A 228 -2.32 -17.71 -5.34
N GLY A 229 -1.09 -17.38 -5.73
CA GLY A 229 -0.61 -17.47 -7.11
C GLY A 229 -1.12 -16.34 -8.02
N LYS A 230 -0.82 -16.47 -9.31
CA LYS A 230 -1.24 -15.54 -10.38
C LYS A 230 -2.74 -15.18 -10.39
N PRO A 231 -3.70 -16.10 -10.14
CA PRO A 231 -5.11 -15.72 -10.08
C PRO A 231 -5.43 -14.81 -8.89
N GLY A 232 -4.80 -15.02 -7.73
CA GLY A 232 -4.98 -14.15 -6.56
C GLY A 232 -4.53 -12.72 -6.84
N ARG A 233 -3.34 -12.56 -7.43
CA ARG A 233 -2.87 -11.26 -7.91
C ARG A 233 -3.85 -10.61 -8.88
N ALA A 234 -4.37 -11.37 -9.84
CA ALA A 234 -5.36 -10.87 -10.80
C ALA A 234 -6.61 -10.28 -10.15
N VAL A 235 -7.14 -10.98 -9.15
CA VAL A 235 -8.36 -10.57 -8.45
C VAL A 235 -8.11 -9.32 -7.60
N VAL A 236 -7.00 -9.26 -6.87
CA VAL A 236 -6.64 -8.07 -6.08
C VAL A 236 -6.38 -6.87 -6.97
N ASP A 237 -5.57 -7.03 -8.03
CA ASP A 237 -5.27 -5.98 -9.00
C ASP A 237 -6.56 -5.44 -9.65
N LEU A 238 -7.46 -6.34 -10.08
CA LEU A 238 -8.73 -5.95 -10.67
C LEU A 238 -9.61 -5.18 -9.68
N SER A 239 -9.67 -5.61 -8.43
CA SER A 239 -10.46 -4.95 -7.39
C SER A 239 -9.91 -3.55 -7.08
N VAL A 240 -8.58 -3.38 -7.03
CA VAL A 240 -7.93 -2.06 -6.87
C VAL A 240 -8.22 -1.18 -8.08
N ALA A 241 -8.11 -1.69 -9.31
CA ALA A 241 -8.41 -0.91 -10.51
C ALA A 241 -9.88 -0.48 -10.56
N ALA A 242 -10.80 -1.38 -10.23
CA ALA A 242 -12.24 -1.13 -10.25
C ALA A 242 -12.67 -0.10 -9.20
N SER A 243 -12.11 -0.15 -7.97
CA SER A 243 -12.40 0.87 -6.96
C SER A 243 -11.96 2.26 -7.39
N GLN A 244 -10.75 2.38 -7.96
CA GLN A 244 -10.21 3.65 -8.46
C GLN A 244 -11.01 4.24 -9.62
N VAL A 245 -11.49 3.41 -10.54
CA VAL A 245 -12.43 3.86 -11.59
C VAL A 245 -13.72 4.40 -10.96
N GLY A 246 -14.24 3.72 -9.93
CA GLY A 246 -15.38 4.18 -9.15
C GLY A 246 -15.15 5.55 -8.50
N PHE A 247 -14.03 5.73 -7.80
CA PHE A 247 -13.69 7.01 -7.15
C PHE A 247 -13.56 8.15 -8.15
N CYS A 248 -12.82 7.93 -9.24
CA CYS A 248 -12.66 8.91 -10.31
C CYS A 248 -14.01 9.25 -10.98
N ALA A 249 -14.93 8.29 -11.14
CA ALA A 249 -16.28 8.56 -11.63
C ALA A 249 -17.08 9.44 -10.66
N THR A 250 -16.96 9.23 -9.35
CA THR A 250 -17.61 10.13 -8.38
C THR A 250 -17.06 11.55 -8.45
N TYR A 251 -15.77 11.73 -8.76
CA TYR A 251 -15.16 13.06 -8.92
C TYR A 251 -15.76 13.80 -10.13
N PHE A 252 -15.99 13.11 -11.25
CA PHE A 252 -16.72 13.69 -12.40
C PHE A 252 -18.11 14.20 -12.00
N VAL A 253 -18.92 13.35 -11.35
CA VAL A 253 -20.28 13.71 -10.94
C VAL A 253 -20.26 14.90 -9.97
N PHE A 254 -19.35 14.87 -9.00
CA PHE A 254 -19.25 15.89 -7.97
C PHE A 254 -18.78 17.25 -8.52
N VAL A 255 -17.67 17.28 -9.26
CA VAL A 255 -17.10 18.51 -9.81
C VAL A 255 -18.05 19.14 -10.83
N SER A 256 -18.64 18.33 -11.71
CA SER A 256 -19.62 18.84 -12.70
C SER A 256 -20.85 19.45 -12.03
N ALA A 257 -21.40 18.82 -10.99
CA ALA A 257 -22.57 19.32 -10.27
C ALA A 257 -22.26 20.64 -9.53
N ASN A 258 -21.11 20.74 -8.86
CA ASN A 258 -20.72 21.96 -8.16
C ASN A 258 -20.45 23.12 -9.12
N VAL A 259 -19.72 22.87 -10.22
CA VAL A 259 -19.43 23.90 -11.22
C VAL A 259 -20.73 24.38 -11.88
N ALA A 260 -21.66 23.46 -12.20
CA ALA A 260 -22.96 23.83 -12.76
C ALA A 260 -23.72 24.79 -11.84
N GLU A 261 -23.73 24.51 -10.55
CA GLU A 261 -24.44 25.33 -9.59
C GLU A 261 -23.77 26.68 -9.34
N VAL A 262 -22.45 26.71 -9.16
CA VAL A 262 -21.70 27.95 -8.94
C VAL A 262 -21.88 28.89 -10.12
N VAL A 263 -21.73 28.38 -11.36
CA VAL A 263 -21.94 29.17 -12.57
C VAL A 263 -23.39 29.66 -12.67
N GLY A 264 -24.37 28.79 -12.43
CA GLY A 264 -25.79 29.16 -12.46
C GLY A 264 -26.13 30.25 -11.44
N THR A 265 -25.59 30.15 -10.23
CA THR A 265 -25.81 31.12 -9.15
C THR A 265 -25.17 32.48 -9.48
N LEU A 266 -23.92 32.49 -9.94
CA LEU A 266 -23.20 33.73 -10.28
C LEU A 266 -23.76 34.40 -11.56
N ALA A 267 -24.29 33.62 -12.50
CA ALA A 267 -24.92 34.13 -13.72
C ALA A 267 -26.40 34.53 -13.53
N GLY A 268 -26.92 34.54 -12.29
CA GLY A 268 -28.31 34.89 -12.00
C GLY A 268 -29.33 33.97 -12.69
N CYS A 269 -29.02 32.67 -12.78
CA CYS A 269 -29.85 31.63 -13.41
C CYS A 269 -30.19 31.83 -14.89
N ARG A 270 -29.47 32.71 -15.61
CA ARG A 270 -29.70 32.94 -17.05
C ARG A 270 -29.11 31.86 -17.95
N HIS A 271 -28.03 31.23 -17.51
CA HIS A 271 -27.35 30.16 -18.23
C HIS A 271 -27.28 28.89 -17.36
N VAL A 272 -28.10 27.90 -17.69
CA VAL A 272 -28.07 26.58 -17.05
C VAL A 272 -27.30 25.62 -17.97
N ILE A 273 -26.07 25.29 -17.56
CA ILE A 273 -25.24 24.32 -18.28
C ILE A 273 -25.62 22.92 -17.81
N SER A 274 -25.89 22.01 -18.75
CA SER A 274 -26.17 20.61 -18.39
C SER A 274 -24.94 19.94 -17.77
N GLN A 275 -25.13 19.25 -16.65
CA GLN A 275 -24.13 18.46 -15.94
C GLN A 275 -23.41 17.49 -16.88
N GLY A 276 -24.13 16.85 -17.81
CA GLY A 276 -23.52 15.96 -18.80
C GLY A 276 -22.53 16.68 -19.73
N SER A 277 -22.84 17.91 -20.14
CA SER A 277 -21.93 18.73 -20.94
C SER A 277 -20.70 19.19 -20.14
N LEU A 278 -20.86 19.45 -18.85
CA LEU A 278 -19.73 19.74 -17.95
C LEU A 278 -18.85 18.52 -17.69
N CYS A 279 -19.42 17.32 -17.59
CA CYS A 279 -18.64 16.08 -17.57
C CYS A 279 -17.79 15.94 -18.84
N GLY A 280 -18.36 16.20 -20.02
CA GLY A 280 -17.62 16.18 -21.28
C GLY A 280 -16.49 17.23 -21.33
N LEU A 281 -16.76 18.45 -20.86
CA LEU A 281 -15.75 19.51 -20.77
C LEU A 281 -14.63 19.16 -19.77
N LEU A 282 -14.98 18.62 -18.60
CA LEU A 282 -14.01 18.13 -17.61
C LEU A 282 -13.16 17.02 -18.19
N ALA A 283 -13.74 16.08 -18.95
CA ALA A 283 -12.98 15.01 -19.59
C ALA A 283 -12.00 15.59 -20.61
N LEU A 284 -12.41 16.59 -21.40
CA LEU A 284 -11.53 17.28 -22.35
C LEU A 284 -10.34 17.94 -21.64
N VAL A 285 -10.53 18.49 -20.45
CA VAL A 285 -9.46 19.11 -19.65
C VAL A 285 -8.60 18.06 -18.93
N TRP A 286 -9.20 17.03 -18.34
CA TRP A 286 -8.46 15.98 -17.64
C TRP A 286 -7.70 15.06 -18.58
N LEU A 287 -8.08 14.94 -19.84
CA LEU A 287 -7.38 14.12 -20.82
C LEU A 287 -5.89 14.51 -20.99
N PRO A 288 -5.53 15.78 -21.31
CA PRO A 288 -4.13 16.19 -21.37
C PRO A 288 -3.46 16.18 -19.99
N LEU A 289 -4.19 16.50 -18.90
CA LEU A 289 -3.64 16.48 -17.55
C LEU A 289 -3.26 15.05 -17.09
N ALA A 290 -4.07 14.05 -17.44
CA ALA A 290 -3.80 12.65 -17.14
C ALA A 290 -2.56 12.13 -17.87
N GLN A 291 -2.18 12.73 -19.00
CA GLN A 291 -0.99 12.37 -19.76
C GLN A 291 0.32 12.90 -19.15
N ILE A 292 0.27 13.79 -18.15
CA ILE A 292 1.47 14.34 -17.51
C ILE A 292 2.18 13.24 -16.72
N ARG A 293 3.40 12.89 -17.15
CA ARG A 293 4.19 11.77 -16.59
C ARG A 293 5.03 12.16 -15.37
N ARG A 294 5.45 13.42 -15.28
CA ARG A 294 6.31 13.93 -14.19
C ARG A 294 5.53 14.90 -13.32
N LEU A 295 4.98 14.38 -12.23
CA LEU A 295 4.13 15.12 -11.31
C LEU A 295 4.91 15.81 -10.19
N LYS A 296 6.19 16.19 -10.41
CA LYS A 296 7.09 16.71 -9.36
C LYS A 296 6.50 17.95 -8.66
N HIS A 297 5.75 18.79 -9.38
CA HIS A 297 5.04 19.95 -8.83
C HIS A 297 3.59 19.67 -8.41
N LEU A 298 3.01 18.50 -8.72
CA LEU A 298 1.65 18.18 -8.27
C LEU A 298 1.61 17.72 -6.81
N SER A 299 2.72 17.26 -6.23
CA SER A 299 2.76 16.88 -4.81
C SER A 299 2.44 18.07 -3.89
N THR A 300 2.98 19.26 -4.20
CA THR A 300 2.67 20.51 -3.47
C THR A 300 1.25 20.98 -3.74
N LEU A 301 0.72 20.78 -4.96
CA LEU A 301 -0.68 21.05 -5.27
C LEU A 301 -1.64 20.09 -4.55
N ASN A 302 -1.24 18.85 -4.32
CA ASN A 302 -2.03 17.90 -3.56
C ASN A 302 -2.11 18.29 -2.08
N LEU A 303 -1.02 18.81 -1.50
CA LEU A 303 -1.06 19.39 -0.15
C LEU A 303 -2.05 20.56 -0.07
N LEU A 304 -2.08 21.43 -1.08
CA LEU A 304 -3.06 22.51 -1.16
C LEU A 304 -4.50 21.98 -1.33
N ALA A 305 -4.70 20.93 -2.13
CA ALA A 305 -5.99 20.26 -2.28
C ALA A 305 -6.50 19.69 -0.94
N ASP A 306 -5.63 19.04 -0.17
CA ASP A 306 -5.96 18.52 1.17
C ASP A 306 -6.41 19.66 2.11
N LEU A 307 -5.71 20.80 2.07
CA LEU A 307 -6.11 21.99 2.83
C LEU A 307 -7.48 22.53 2.40
N CYS A 308 -7.76 22.56 1.09
CA CYS A 308 -9.06 22.95 0.56
C CYS A 308 -10.18 22.01 1.03
N ILE A 309 -9.92 20.70 1.14
CA ILE A 309 -10.88 19.72 1.69
C ILE A 309 -11.17 20.05 3.16
N VAL A 310 -10.13 20.24 3.99
CA VAL A 310 -10.31 20.55 5.42
C VAL A 310 -11.09 21.85 5.62
N LEU A 311 -10.73 22.91 4.89
CA LEU A 311 -11.46 24.18 4.95
C LEU A 311 -12.92 24.03 4.47
N GLY A 312 -13.14 23.28 3.40
CA GLY A 312 -14.48 22.96 2.90
C GLY A 312 -15.32 22.23 3.95
N LEU A 313 -14.75 21.23 4.64
CA LEU A 313 -15.44 20.50 5.72
C LEU A 313 -15.81 21.42 6.88
N LEU A 314 -14.92 22.33 7.28
CA LEU A 314 -15.19 23.29 8.33
C LEU A 314 -16.36 24.23 7.95
N LEU A 315 -16.41 24.69 6.71
CA LEU A 315 -17.51 25.52 6.21
C LEU A 315 -18.84 24.77 6.18
N ILE A 316 -18.84 23.49 5.77
CA ILE A 316 -20.03 22.64 5.80
C ILE A 316 -20.49 22.42 7.24
N LEU A 317 -19.57 22.09 8.14
CA LEU A 317 -19.89 21.82 9.54
C LEU A 317 -20.45 23.06 10.23
N THR A 318 -19.83 24.22 10.05
CA THR A 318 -20.35 25.49 10.60
C THR A 318 -21.68 25.89 9.96
N GLY A 319 -21.89 25.61 8.67
CA GLY A 319 -23.18 25.80 8.00
C GLY A 319 -24.28 24.91 8.60
N ALA A 320 -23.97 23.63 8.78
CA ALA A 320 -24.87 22.65 9.39
C ALA A 320 -25.22 23.03 10.85
N LEU A 321 -24.23 23.42 11.66
CA LEU A 321 -24.45 23.87 13.04
C LEU A 321 -25.33 25.13 13.10
N THR A 322 -25.12 26.11 12.21
CA THR A 322 -25.99 27.29 12.15
C THR A 322 -27.42 26.95 11.78
N HIS A 323 -27.64 26.00 10.86
CA HIS A 323 -28.98 25.53 10.50
C HIS A 323 -29.64 24.75 11.64
N LEU A 324 -28.86 23.91 12.34
CA LEU A 324 -29.33 23.14 13.48
C LEU A 324 -29.78 24.04 14.63
N ALA A 325 -29.05 25.12 14.91
CA ALA A 325 -29.39 26.08 15.96
C ALA A 325 -30.75 26.78 15.71
N THR A 326 -31.17 26.89 14.44
CA THR A 326 -32.46 27.47 14.07
C THR A 326 -33.60 26.43 13.94
N THR A 327 -33.28 25.14 14.01
CA THR A 327 -34.25 24.06 13.84
C THR A 327 -34.86 23.69 15.20
N THR A 328 -36.18 23.84 15.34
CA THR A 328 -36.88 23.73 16.64
C THR A 328 -37.36 22.32 17.01
N THR A 329 -37.31 21.33 16.11
CA THR A 329 -37.79 19.96 16.38
C THR A 329 -36.73 18.88 16.09
N LEU A 330 -35.84 18.64 17.06
CA LEU A 330 -34.84 17.55 16.99
C LEU A 330 -35.47 16.14 17.00
N TRP A 331 -36.66 15.99 17.60
CA TRP A 331 -37.31 14.69 17.77
C TRP A 331 -37.86 14.10 16.46
N ASP A 332 -38.27 14.94 15.51
CA ASP A 332 -38.73 14.49 14.19
C ASP A 332 -37.57 14.04 13.28
N LEU A 333 -36.33 14.36 13.65
CA LEU A 333 -35.10 14.07 12.92
C LEU A 333 -34.45 12.75 13.35
N LEU A 334 -34.78 12.28 14.56
CA LEU A 334 -34.37 10.97 15.11
C LEU A 334 -35.19 9.85 14.46
N ARG A 335 -34.87 9.54 13.20
CA ARG A 335 -35.45 8.37 12.53
C ARG A 335 -34.76 7.09 12.97
N TRP A 336 -35.60 6.09 13.24
CA TRP A 336 -35.17 4.72 13.41
C TRP A 336 -34.59 4.17 12.10
N ALA A 337 -33.68 3.20 12.24
CA ALA A 337 -33.07 2.52 11.12
C ALA A 337 -34.12 1.88 10.21
N ARG A 338 -34.03 2.14 8.90
CA ARG A 338 -34.83 1.44 7.90
C ARG A 338 -34.01 0.28 7.36
N PHE A 339 -34.40 -0.94 7.70
CA PHE A 339 -33.69 -2.16 7.27
C PHE A 339 -33.61 -2.29 5.74
N GLU A 340 -34.58 -1.74 5.00
CA GLU A 340 -34.58 -1.73 3.53
C GLU A 340 -33.40 -0.92 2.94
N THR A 341 -33.05 0.22 3.53
CA THR A 341 -31.99 1.10 3.02
C THR A 341 -30.67 0.92 3.74
N TYR A 342 -30.66 0.17 4.84
CA TYR A 342 -29.46 -0.07 5.65
C TYR A 342 -28.26 -0.66 4.88
N PRO A 343 -28.41 -1.60 3.91
CA PRO A 343 -27.26 -2.07 3.15
C PRO A 343 -26.56 -1.00 2.30
N LEU A 344 -27.27 0.07 1.89
CA LEU A 344 -26.64 1.22 1.24
C LEU A 344 -25.75 1.98 2.22
N CYS A 345 -26.13 2.04 3.50
CA CYS A 345 -25.31 2.61 4.57
C CYS A 345 -24.02 1.79 4.78
N LEU A 346 -24.14 0.45 4.79
CA LEU A 346 -22.98 -0.45 4.86
C LEU A 346 -21.99 -0.22 3.72
N GLY A 347 -22.47 -0.16 2.48
CA GLY A 347 -21.62 0.11 1.30
C GLY A 347 -20.89 1.46 1.40
N THR A 348 -21.59 2.52 1.81
CA THR A 348 -20.95 3.84 2.01
C THR A 348 -19.96 3.85 3.16
N ALA A 349 -20.20 3.10 4.25
CA ALA A 349 -19.24 2.98 5.36
C ALA A 349 -17.94 2.26 4.91
N LEU A 350 -18.07 1.20 4.11
CA LEU A 350 -16.93 0.48 3.52
C LEU A 350 -16.15 1.36 2.52
N PHE A 351 -16.86 2.18 1.75
CA PHE A 351 -16.25 3.19 0.88
C PHE A 351 -15.49 4.26 1.68
N ALA A 352 -15.99 4.66 2.85
CA ALA A 352 -15.38 5.73 3.66
C ALA A 352 -14.04 5.33 4.32
N PHE A 353 -13.85 4.05 4.61
CA PHE A 353 -12.59 3.50 5.11
C PHE A 353 -11.76 2.80 4.03
N GLU A 354 -11.99 3.15 2.77
CA GLU A 354 -11.05 2.80 1.73
C GLU A 354 -9.74 3.59 1.91
N GLY A 355 -8.61 2.95 1.56
CA GLY A 355 -7.27 3.45 1.85
C GLY A 355 -6.24 2.33 2.04
N ILE A 356 -6.70 1.08 2.20
CA ILE A 356 -5.82 -0.10 2.38
C ILE A 356 -4.78 -0.25 1.26
N GLY A 357 -5.10 0.13 0.02
CA GLY A 357 -4.17 0.09 -1.10
C GLY A 357 -3.00 1.07 -1.00
N LEU A 358 -3.14 2.11 -0.17
CA LEU A 358 -2.11 3.13 0.06
C LEU A 358 -1.24 2.82 1.29
N VAL A 359 -1.68 1.92 2.17
CA VAL A 359 -0.99 1.63 3.43
C VAL A 359 0.41 1.06 3.20
N LEU A 360 0.58 0.13 2.25
CA LEU A 360 1.90 -0.46 1.98
C LEU A 360 2.90 0.59 1.44
N PRO A 361 2.56 1.41 0.42
CA PRO A 361 3.42 2.53 0.04
C PRO A 361 3.73 3.52 1.17
N MET A 362 2.76 3.82 2.04
CA MET A 362 2.97 4.68 3.22
C MET A 362 3.95 4.05 4.21
N TYR A 363 3.81 2.76 4.47
CA TYR A 363 4.70 2.02 5.36
C TYR A 363 6.12 1.93 4.81
N GLU A 364 6.28 1.75 3.49
CA GLU A 364 7.58 1.79 2.80
C GLU A 364 8.24 3.17 2.92
N GLY A 365 7.48 4.25 2.72
CA GLY A 365 7.97 5.63 2.78
C GLY A 365 8.26 6.17 4.18
N THR A 366 7.97 5.40 5.22
CA THR A 366 8.19 5.77 6.62
C THR A 366 9.61 5.41 7.08
N ASP A 367 10.25 6.31 7.85
CA ASP A 367 11.54 6.05 8.49
C ASP A 367 11.53 4.71 9.22
N PRO A 368 12.50 3.82 8.99
CA PRO A 368 12.49 2.54 9.66
C PRO A 368 12.50 2.63 11.19
N ALA A 369 13.15 3.65 11.77
CA ALA A 369 13.09 3.87 13.22
C ALA A 369 11.64 4.17 13.70
N LEU A 370 10.81 4.72 12.82
CA LEU A 370 9.40 5.05 13.06
C LEU A 370 8.45 3.89 12.72
N ARG A 371 8.84 2.98 11.82
CA ARG A 371 8.02 1.84 11.37
C ARG A 371 7.53 0.95 12.52
N LYS A 372 8.31 0.81 13.60
CA LYS A 372 7.91 0.08 14.81
C LYS A 372 6.59 0.60 15.41
N ASN A 373 6.36 1.90 15.32
CA ASN A 373 5.17 2.56 15.85
C ASN A 373 4.07 2.70 14.80
N PHE A 374 4.33 2.36 13.53
CA PHE A 374 3.42 2.64 12.42
C PHE A 374 2.02 2.03 12.62
N LYS A 375 1.95 0.76 13.05
CA LYS A 375 0.67 0.07 13.29
C LYS A 375 -0.16 0.76 14.37
N ASP A 376 0.48 1.29 15.40
CA ASP A 376 -0.19 1.95 16.51
C ASP A 376 -0.56 3.39 16.16
N THR A 377 0.33 4.14 15.51
CA THR A 377 0.02 5.46 14.95
C THR A 377 -1.15 5.37 13.97
N LEU A 378 -1.18 4.36 13.10
CA LEU A 378 -2.30 4.08 12.20
C LEU A 378 -3.60 3.82 12.96
N THR A 379 -3.56 2.96 13.99
CA THR A 379 -4.73 2.59 14.79
C THR A 379 -5.35 3.83 15.45
N TRP A 380 -4.53 4.65 16.12
CA TRP A 380 -5.00 5.88 16.76
C TRP A 380 -5.47 6.92 15.74
N THR A 381 -4.75 7.10 14.63
CA THR A 381 -5.15 8.04 13.58
C THR A 381 -6.52 7.67 12.98
N LEU A 382 -6.75 6.39 12.67
CA LEU A 382 -8.03 5.92 12.14
C LEU A 382 -9.16 5.98 13.18
N ALA A 383 -8.87 5.75 14.47
CA ALA A 383 -9.86 5.90 15.54
C ALA A 383 -10.32 7.36 15.71
N ILE A 384 -9.38 8.32 15.67
CA ILE A 384 -9.67 9.76 15.70
C ILE A 384 -10.47 10.15 14.45
N LEU A 385 -10.03 9.70 13.27
CA LEU A 385 -10.73 9.98 12.01
C LEU A 385 -12.16 9.41 12.00
N CYS A 386 -12.35 8.19 12.51
CA CYS A 386 -13.67 7.58 12.65
C CYS A 386 -14.58 8.38 13.59
N THR A 387 -14.04 8.86 14.71
CA THR A 387 -14.77 9.72 15.63
C THR A 387 -15.21 11.00 14.93
N PHE A 388 -14.31 11.62 14.17
CA PHE A 388 -14.63 12.79 13.35
C PHE A 388 -15.71 12.50 12.30
N PHE A 389 -15.62 11.38 11.58
CA PHE A 389 -16.62 10.96 10.59
C PHE A 389 -18.01 10.75 11.20
N ILE A 390 -18.09 10.10 12.36
CA ILE A 390 -19.36 9.90 13.08
C ILE A 390 -19.94 11.24 13.52
N LEU A 391 -19.13 12.12 14.12
CA LEU A 391 -19.59 13.44 14.57
C LEU A 391 -20.05 14.31 13.40
N PHE A 392 -19.27 14.37 12.33
CA PHE A 392 -19.62 15.12 11.12
C PHE A 392 -20.92 14.61 10.51
N ALA A 393 -21.05 13.29 10.34
CA ALA A 393 -22.25 12.67 9.77
C ALA A 393 -23.48 12.88 10.66
N ALA A 394 -23.33 12.75 11.98
CA ALA A 394 -24.38 12.97 12.95
C ALA A 394 -24.87 14.42 12.94
N VAL A 395 -23.96 15.40 13.02
CA VAL A 395 -24.32 16.82 12.99
C VAL A 395 -25.03 17.17 11.69
N ALA A 396 -24.45 16.81 10.54
CA ALA A 396 -25.06 17.09 9.25
C ALA A 396 -26.44 16.42 9.08
N TYR A 397 -26.57 15.16 9.49
CA TYR A 397 -27.84 14.44 9.44
C TYR A 397 -28.89 15.09 10.35
N LEU A 398 -28.52 15.48 11.58
CA LEU A 398 -29.41 16.19 12.49
C LEU A 398 -29.79 17.57 11.95
N SER A 399 -28.90 18.26 11.24
CA SER A 399 -29.18 19.57 10.65
C SER A 399 -30.21 19.52 9.51
N PHE A 400 -30.15 18.50 8.64
CA PHE A 400 -30.95 18.46 7.40
C PHE A 400 -32.04 17.38 7.39
N GLY A 401 -31.92 16.37 8.25
CA GLY A 401 -32.87 15.28 8.42
C GLY A 401 -33.20 14.56 7.12
N SER A 402 -34.51 14.49 6.82
CA SER A 402 -35.04 13.82 5.62
C SER A 402 -34.63 14.46 4.30
N THR A 403 -34.17 15.72 4.31
CA THR A 403 -33.76 16.44 3.10
C THR A 403 -32.29 16.21 2.74
N THR A 404 -31.53 15.50 3.58
CA THR A 404 -30.09 15.23 3.37
C THR A 404 -29.86 14.61 2.00
N ARG A 405 -29.17 15.34 1.12
CA ARG A 405 -28.77 14.89 -0.22
C ARG A 405 -27.56 13.99 -0.10
N THR A 406 -27.30 13.22 -1.16
CA THR A 406 -26.14 12.31 -1.25
C THR A 406 -24.84 13.03 -0.97
N VAL A 407 -24.66 14.19 -1.59
CA VAL A 407 -23.59 15.11 -1.24
C VAL A 407 -24.18 16.18 -0.32
N VAL A 408 -23.81 16.12 0.96
CA VAL A 408 -24.31 17.03 2.01
C VAL A 408 -24.07 18.51 1.70
N LEU A 409 -23.02 18.81 0.93
CA LEU A 409 -22.68 20.18 0.56
C LEU A 409 -23.84 20.90 -0.16
N PHE A 410 -24.68 20.17 -0.92
CA PHE A 410 -25.85 20.74 -1.61
C PHE A 410 -27.05 21.02 -0.69
N ASN A 411 -26.98 20.63 0.58
CA ASN A 411 -27.98 20.99 1.59
C ASN A 411 -27.76 22.37 2.20
N LEU A 412 -26.57 22.95 2.05
CA LEU A 412 -26.32 24.32 2.47
C LEU A 412 -27.24 25.31 1.72
N ARG A 413 -27.48 26.48 2.30
CA ARG A 413 -28.37 27.49 1.68
C ARG A 413 -27.91 27.86 0.27
N VAL A 414 -28.83 27.76 -0.70
CA VAL A 414 -28.62 28.19 -2.09
C VAL A 414 -28.22 29.68 -2.12
N GLY A 415 -27.17 30.00 -2.88
CA GLY A 415 -26.64 31.37 -2.96
C GLY A 415 -25.92 31.87 -1.70
N GLY A 416 -25.83 31.05 -0.64
CA GLY A 416 -25.09 31.41 0.56
C GLY A 416 -23.57 31.30 0.36
N GLU A 417 -22.82 32.24 0.94
CA GLU A 417 -21.36 32.30 0.83
C GLU A 417 -20.69 30.97 1.21
N LYS A 418 -21.11 30.35 2.31
CA LYS A 418 -20.57 29.05 2.77
C LYS A 418 -20.72 27.94 1.73
N ARG A 419 -21.83 27.90 0.99
CA ARG A 419 -22.09 26.91 -0.06
C ARG A 419 -21.17 27.16 -1.25
N ILE A 420 -21.16 28.38 -1.78
CA ILE A 420 -20.35 28.73 -2.95
C ILE A 420 -18.86 28.50 -2.69
N VAL A 421 -18.36 28.95 -1.53
CA VAL A 421 -16.94 28.81 -1.17
C VAL A 421 -16.56 27.34 -1.01
N SER A 422 -17.36 26.55 -0.28
CA SER A 422 -17.08 25.11 -0.14
C SER A 422 -17.14 24.37 -1.47
N GLN A 423 -18.06 24.74 -2.38
CA GLN A 423 -18.14 24.18 -3.74
C GLN A 423 -16.87 24.42 -4.54
N ILE A 424 -16.36 25.66 -4.52
CA ILE A 424 -15.12 26.02 -5.22
C ILE A 424 -13.94 25.25 -4.62
N LEU A 425 -13.80 25.24 -3.29
CA LEU A 425 -12.71 24.55 -2.60
C LEU A 425 -12.67 23.05 -2.90
N PHE A 426 -13.79 22.35 -2.74
CA PHE A 426 -13.84 20.91 -3.02
C PHE A 426 -13.69 20.60 -4.51
N SER A 427 -14.27 21.41 -5.41
CA SER A 427 -14.12 21.19 -6.85
C SER A 427 -12.69 21.36 -7.29
N ALA A 428 -11.99 22.39 -6.79
CA ALA A 428 -10.57 22.61 -7.05
C ALA A 428 -9.72 21.46 -6.48
N ALA A 429 -10.00 21.00 -5.25
CA ALA A 429 -9.30 19.89 -4.64
C ALA A 429 -9.42 18.61 -5.48
N LEU A 430 -10.64 18.17 -5.81
CA LEU A 430 -10.85 16.95 -6.58
C LEU A 430 -10.36 17.05 -8.02
N PHE A 431 -10.41 18.25 -8.62
CA PHE A 431 -9.82 18.51 -9.92
C PHE A 431 -8.32 18.25 -9.93
N CYS A 432 -7.60 18.67 -8.89
CA CYS A 432 -6.16 18.43 -8.73
C CYS A 432 -5.84 16.97 -8.35
N THR A 433 -6.71 16.31 -7.58
CA THR A 433 -6.51 14.93 -7.12
C THR A 433 -6.81 13.90 -8.22
N TYR A 434 -7.68 14.21 -9.19
CA TYR A 434 -8.10 13.26 -10.24
C TYR A 434 -6.94 12.62 -11.03
N PRO A 435 -5.96 13.37 -11.59
CA PRO A 435 -4.85 12.76 -12.31
C PRO A 435 -3.99 11.85 -11.44
N LEU A 436 -3.88 12.14 -10.14
CA LEU A 436 -3.10 11.35 -9.18
C LEU A 436 -3.76 9.99 -8.90
N MET A 437 -5.08 9.97 -8.75
CA MET A 437 -5.85 8.73 -8.51
C MET A 437 -5.84 7.77 -9.72
N LEU A 438 -5.65 8.30 -10.93
CA LEU A 438 -5.55 7.48 -12.14
C LEU A 438 -4.16 6.82 -12.31
N GLN A 439 -3.13 7.33 -11.62
CA GLN A 439 -1.76 6.82 -11.76
C GLN A 439 -1.59 5.36 -11.31
N PRO A 440 -2.04 4.95 -10.10
CA PRO A 440 -1.93 3.56 -9.66
C PRO A 440 -2.56 2.59 -10.66
N VAL A 441 -3.73 2.91 -11.20
CA VAL A 441 -4.43 2.08 -12.20
C VAL A 441 -3.62 1.95 -13.48
N SER A 442 -3.12 3.08 -14.01
CA SER A 442 -2.31 3.06 -15.22
C SER A 442 -1.04 2.22 -15.05
N LYS A 443 -0.34 2.36 -13.92
CA LYS A 443 0.86 1.57 -13.60
C LYS A 443 0.52 0.08 -13.48
N LEU A 444 -0.58 -0.24 -12.79
CA LEU A 444 -1.02 -1.62 -12.61
C LEU A 444 -1.27 -2.33 -13.94
N VAL A 445 -1.99 -1.68 -14.85
CA VAL A 445 -2.28 -2.22 -16.18
C VAL A 445 -1.01 -2.30 -17.04
N GLU A 446 -0.16 -1.28 -16.99
CA GLU A 446 1.14 -1.28 -17.68
C GLU A 446 2.03 -2.46 -17.26
N ASP A 447 2.06 -2.78 -15.96
CA ASP A 447 2.84 -3.88 -15.40
C ASP A 447 2.31 -5.22 -15.91
N ARG A 448 0.97 -5.37 -15.90
CA ARG A 448 0.30 -6.59 -16.33
C ARG A 448 0.47 -6.87 -17.82
N MET A 449 0.55 -5.81 -18.63
CA MET A 449 0.77 -5.92 -20.08
C MET A 449 2.25 -6.04 -20.45
N GLY A 450 3.17 -6.06 -19.48
CA GLY A 450 4.62 -6.13 -19.74
C GLY A 450 5.15 -4.89 -20.46
N TRP A 451 4.49 -3.73 -20.30
CA TRP A 451 4.91 -2.48 -20.93
C TRP A 451 6.04 -1.79 -20.15
N ARG A 452 6.49 -2.36 -19.02
CA ARG A 452 7.72 -1.97 -18.31
C ARG A 452 8.95 -2.61 -18.97
N GLY A 453 9.81 -1.78 -19.56
CA GLY A 453 11.11 -2.19 -20.07
C GLY A 453 11.64 -1.25 -21.15
N SER A 454 12.88 -0.78 -20.98
CA SER A 454 13.62 0.06 -21.94
C SER A 454 14.13 -0.80 -23.10
N GLY A 455 13.87 -0.37 -24.33
CA GLY A 455 14.30 -1.05 -25.56
C GLY A 455 13.67 -0.39 -26.79
N THR A 456 14.25 -0.61 -27.97
CA THR A 456 13.94 0.03 -29.26
C THR A 456 12.46 0.00 -29.72
N ALA A 457 11.60 -0.80 -29.09
CA ALA A 457 10.14 -0.78 -29.24
C ALA A 457 9.43 0.36 -28.43
N GLU A 458 10.18 1.39 -28.02
CA GLU A 458 9.77 2.39 -27.02
C GLU A 458 8.60 3.28 -27.48
N LYS A 459 8.65 3.83 -28.70
CA LYS A 459 7.60 4.73 -29.22
C LYS A 459 6.21 4.07 -29.27
N GLY A 460 6.16 2.79 -29.62
CA GLY A 460 4.91 2.02 -29.65
C GLY A 460 4.36 1.73 -28.25
N LYS A 461 5.24 1.55 -27.26
CA LYS A 461 4.84 1.39 -25.85
C LYS A 461 4.36 2.71 -25.25
N GLU A 462 4.99 3.83 -25.57
CA GLU A 462 4.55 5.16 -25.12
C GLU A 462 3.15 5.52 -25.61
N ALA A 463 2.88 5.33 -26.90
CA ALA A 463 1.55 5.58 -27.48
C ALA A 463 0.47 4.68 -26.84
N LYS A 464 0.78 3.41 -26.56
CA LYS A 464 -0.12 2.49 -25.85
C LYS A 464 -0.44 2.95 -24.43
N ARG A 465 0.57 3.48 -23.72
CA ARG A 465 0.42 4.01 -22.36
C ARG A 465 -0.43 5.28 -22.34
N ASP A 466 -0.30 6.14 -23.34
CA ASP A 466 -1.13 7.34 -23.48
C ASP A 466 -2.56 7.01 -23.87
N MET A 467 -2.74 6.06 -24.78
CA MET A 467 -4.04 5.53 -25.16
C MET A 467 -4.75 4.86 -23.97
N LEU A 468 -4.01 4.12 -23.14
CA LEU A 468 -4.54 3.54 -21.90
C LEU A 468 -5.05 4.63 -20.95
N ARG A 469 -4.27 5.68 -20.70
CA ARG A 469 -4.69 6.79 -19.83
C ARG A 469 -5.91 7.52 -20.39
N ALA A 470 -5.93 7.76 -21.70
CA ALA A 470 -7.09 8.33 -22.37
C ALA A 470 -8.34 7.45 -22.23
N ALA A 471 -8.20 6.14 -22.44
CA ALA A 471 -9.27 5.17 -22.26
C ALA A 471 -9.79 5.15 -20.81
N LEU A 472 -8.90 5.21 -19.82
CA LEU A 472 -9.29 5.28 -18.41
C LEU A 472 -10.14 6.53 -18.11
N VAL A 473 -9.78 7.70 -18.65
CA VAL A 473 -10.58 8.93 -18.50
C VAL A 473 -11.96 8.80 -19.17
N LEU A 474 -12.03 8.17 -20.34
CA LEU A 474 -13.30 7.94 -21.02
C LEU A 474 -14.18 6.93 -20.30
N ILE A 475 -13.59 5.88 -19.71
CA ILE A 475 -14.32 4.90 -18.90
C ILE A 475 -14.90 5.55 -17.65
N THR A 476 -14.11 6.32 -16.90
CA THR A 476 -14.59 7.02 -15.69
C THR A 476 -15.66 8.06 -16.03
N MET A 477 -15.53 8.79 -17.15
CA MET A 477 -16.57 9.70 -17.65
C MET A 477 -17.85 8.93 -18.00
N SER A 478 -17.75 7.79 -18.67
CA SER A 478 -18.91 6.99 -19.08
C SER A 478 -19.68 6.46 -17.87
N VAL A 479 -18.96 5.94 -16.85
CA VAL A 479 -19.54 5.54 -15.57
C VAL A 479 -20.22 6.72 -14.90
N ALA A 480 -19.57 7.89 -14.86
CA ALA A 480 -20.11 9.10 -14.25
C ALA A 480 -21.41 9.57 -14.93
N LEU A 481 -21.49 9.54 -16.27
CA LEU A 481 -22.72 9.89 -16.99
C LEU A 481 -23.87 8.91 -16.68
N GLY A 482 -23.58 7.61 -16.58
CA GLY A 482 -24.57 6.60 -16.22
C GLY A 482 -25.03 6.67 -14.76
N SER A 483 -24.20 7.22 -13.87
CA SER A 483 -24.46 7.29 -12.43
C SER A 483 -24.79 8.69 -11.91
N ALA A 484 -24.81 9.73 -12.74
CA ALA A 484 -24.90 11.13 -12.28
C ALA A 484 -26.14 11.41 -11.41
N LEU A 485 -27.26 10.73 -11.69
CA LEU A 485 -28.51 10.83 -10.95
C LEU A 485 -28.64 9.79 -9.81
N ARG A 486 -27.64 8.93 -9.62
CA ARG A 486 -27.68 7.73 -8.76
C ARG A 486 -26.38 7.60 -7.95
N LEU A 487 -25.83 8.74 -7.54
CA LEU A 487 -24.51 8.82 -6.94
C LEU A 487 -24.42 7.97 -5.66
N GLN A 488 -25.48 7.94 -4.85
CA GLN A 488 -25.52 7.13 -3.64
C GLN A 488 -25.41 5.63 -3.95
N SER A 489 -26.13 5.15 -4.97
CA SER A 489 -26.08 3.75 -5.38
C SER A 489 -24.73 3.39 -5.98
N LEU A 490 -24.10 4.30 -6.74
CA LEU A 490 -22.72 4.11 -7.22
C LEU A 490 -21.74 3.97 -6.06
N VAL A 491 -21.77 4.89 -5.08
CA VAL A 491 -20.87 4.87 -3.93
C VAL A 491 -21.06 3.57 -3.12
N ALA A 492 -22.30 3.17 -2.88
CA ALA A 492 -22.59 1.91 -2.17
C ALA A 492 -22.12 0.67 -2.98
N LEU A 493 -22.30 0.67 -4.31
CA LEU A 493 -21.87 -0.41 -5.18
C LEU A 493 -20.34 -0.54 -5.20
N VAL A 494 -19.61 0.58 -5.36
CA VAL A 494 -18.14 0.59 -5.35
C VAL A 494 -17.61 0.15 -3.98
N GLY A 495 -18.25 0.62 -2.91
CA GLY A 495 -17.95 0.22 -1.53
C GLY A 495 -18.14 -1.27 -1.29
N GLY A 496 -19.27 -1.83 -1.72
CA GLY A 496 -19.59 -3.25 -1.57
C GLY A 496 -18.79 -4.18 -2.47
N LEU A 497 -18.71 -3.87 -3.77
CA LEU A 497 -18.18 -4.78 -4.78
C LEU A 497 -16.66 -4.78 -4.81
N CYS A 498 -16.02 -3.63 -4.56
CA CYS A 498 -14.58 -3.46 -4.72
C CYS A 498 -13.89 -3.22 -3.36
N CYS A 499 -14.41 -2.30 -2.55
CA CYS A 499 -13.73 -1.91 -1.31
C CYS A 499 -13.88 -2.97 -0.21
N ALA A 500 -15.04 -3.62 -0.10
CA ALA A 500 -15.26 -4.64 0.94
C ALA A 500 -14.37 -5.88 0.77
N PRO A 501 -14.19 -6.46 -0.45
CA PRO A 501 -13.20 -7.51 -0.64
C PRO A 501 -11.77 -7.06 -0.32
N LEU A 502 -11.38 -5.86 -0.77
CA LEU A 502 -10.05 -5.29 -0.50
C LEU A 502 -9.77 -5.08 0.98
N ALA A 503 -10.76 -4.60 1.74
CA ALA A 503 -10.59 -4.24 3.13
C ALA A 503 -10.78 -5.45 4.07
N LEU A 504 -11.73 -6.36 3.79
CA LEU A 504 -12.19 -7.36 4.75
C LEU A 504 -12.01 -8.82 4.31
N VAL A 505 -11.86 -9.09 3.01
CA VAL A 505 -11.77 -10.48 2.51
C VAL A 505 -10.32 -10.85 2.23
N PHE A 506 -9.62 -10.06 1.42
CA PHE A 506 -8.26 -10.42 1.00
C PHE A 506 -7.26 -10.40 2.16
N PRO A 507 -7.20 -9.38 3.06
CA PRO A 507 -6.17 -9.38 4.11
C PRO A 507 -6.22 -10.61 5.03
N PRO A 508 -7.40 -11.06 5.54
CA PRO A 508 -7.44 -12.26 6.36
C PRO A 508 -7.13 -13.55 5.57
N VAL A 509 -7.50 -13.64 4.28
CA VAL A 509 -7.11 -14.77 3.43
C VAL A 509 -5.58 -14.83 3.27
N LEU A 510 -4.94 -13.69 3.04
CA LEU A 510 -3.49 -13.59 2.93
C LEU A 510 -2.82 -13.93 4.28
N HIS A 511 -3.35 -13.41 5.39
CA HIS A 511 -2.86 -13.68 6.73
C HIS A 511 -2.92 -15.16 7.08
N HIS A 512 -4.04 -15.82 6.78
CA HIS A 512 -4.19 -17.26 7.00
C HIS A 512 -3.17 -18.09 6.21
N LYS A 513 -2.90 -17.71 4.95
CA LYS A 513 -1.98 -18.44 4.06
C LYS A 513 -0.51 -18.15 4.33
N LEU A 514 -0.18 -16.89 4.59
CA LEU A 514 1.20 -16.45 4.76
C LEU A 514 1.65 -16.64 6.21
N ILE A 515 0.87 -16.22 7.21
CA ILE A 515 1.30 -16.24 8.62
C ILE A 515 0.84 -17.50 9.33
N GLY A 516 -0.46 -17.78 9.29
CA GLY A 516 -1.11 -18.88 10.01
C GLY A 516 -1.42 -18.56 11.48
N GLY A 517 -1.87 -19.56 12.25
CA GLY A 517 -2.10 -19.47 13.69
C GLY A 517 -3.49 -18.98 14.14
N GLN A 518 -4.13 -18.05 13.40
CA GLN A 518 -5.43 -17.46 13.78
C GLN A 518 -6.58 -17.78 12.81
N TRP A 519 -6.63 -19.02 12.31
CA TRP A 519 -7.55 -19.41 11.23
C TRP A 519 -9.04 -19.14 11.49
N LYS A 520 -9.51 -19.22 12.74
CA LYS A 520 -10.91 -18.95 13.10
C LYS A 520 -11.27 -17.48 12.90
N LEU A 521 -10.38 -16.58 13.33
CA LEU A 521 -10.55 -15.15 13.18
C LEU A 521 -10.46 -14.77 11.70
N ASP A 522 -9.47 -15.32 10.99
CA ASP A 522 -9.28 -15.06 9.57
C ASP A 522 -10.49 -15.52 8.74
N ALA A 523 -10.96 -16.76 8.95
CA ALA A 523 -12.13 -17.29 8.27
C ALA A 523 -13.41 -16.50 8.63
N GLY A 524 -13.57 -16.13 9.89
CA GLY A 524 -14.70 -15.32 10.35
C GLY A 524 -14.75 -13.95 9.69
N LEU A 525 -13.61 -13.25 9.62
CA LEU A 525 -13.48 -11.95 8.96
C LEU A 525 -13.74 -12.06 7.45
N SER A 526 -13.17 -13.06 6.78
CA SER A 526 -13.41 -13.26 5.35
C SER A 526 -14.86 -13.58 5.04
N LEU A 527 -15.52 -14.44 5.82
CA LEU A 527 -16.94 -14.77 5.65
C LEU A 527 -17.83 -13.53 5.89
N LEU A 528 -17.55 -12.76 6.93
CA LEU A 528 -18.24 -11.50 7.20
C LEU A 528 -18.03 -10.52 6.05
N GLY A 529 -16.79 -10.37 5.57
CA GLY A 529 -16.46 -9.52 4.43
C GLY A 529 -17.22 -9.89 3.16
N VAL A 530 -17.31 -11.19 2.83
CA VAL A 530 -18.09 -11.69 1.68
C VAL A 530 -19.59 -11.41 1.88
N MET A 531 -20.12 -11.62 3.08
CA MET A 531 -21.52 -11.31 3.38
C MET A 531 -21.81 -9.82 3.22
N LEU A 532 -20.98 -8.95 3.79
CA LEU A 532 -21.15 -7.50 3.67
C LEU A 532 -21.01 -7.02 2.22
N ALA A 533 -20.03 -7.55 1.48
CA ALA A 533 -19.81 -7.25 0.07
C ALA A 533 -21.03 -7.63 -0.78
N THR A 534 -21.56 -8.84 -0.60
CA THR A 534 -22.70 -9.34 -1.36
C THR A 534 -23.97 -8.57 -1.03
N VAL A 535 -24.30 -8.40 0.25
CA VAL A 535 -25.51 -7.70 0.70
C VAL A 535 -25.53 -6.25 0.22
N SER A 536 -24.42 -5.51 0.38
CA SER A 536 -24.34 -4.11 -0.06
C SER A 536 -24.37 -3.98 -1.59
N SER A 537 -23.66 -4.84 -2.32
CA SER A 537 -23.61 -4.80 -3.79
C SER A 537 -24.96 -5.15 -4.42
N VAL A 538 -25.61 -6.22 -3.94
CA VAL A 538 -26.93 -6.64 -4.42
C VAL A 538 -27.96 -5.55 -4.14
N GLN A 539 -27.95 -4.96 -2.95
CA GLN A 539 -28.89 -3.87 -2.64
C GLN A 539 -28.65 -2.64 -3.52
N ALA A 540 -27.38 -2.26 -3.73
CA ALA A 540 -27.05 -1.11 -4.58
C ALA A 540 -27.48 -1.34 -6.03
N ALA A 541 -27.33 -2.57 -6.54
CA ALA A 541 -27.80 -2.95 -7.87
C ALA A 541 -29.33 -2.99 -7.97
N TRP A 542 -30.01 -3.54 -6.95
CA TRP A 542 -31.47 -3.65 -6.95
C TRP A 542 -32.18 -2.30 -6.82
N THR A 543 -31.59 -1.39 -6.06
CA THR A 543 -32.13 -0.04 -5.86
C THR A 543 -31.63 0.99 -6.88
N TRP A 544 -30.93 0.54 -7.92
CA TRP A 544 -30.27 1.39 -8.91
C TRP A 544 -31.25 2.33 -9.64
N ASP A 545 -32.43 1.85 -10.00
CA ASP A 545 -33.47 2.68 -10.66
C ASP A 545 -34.47 3.29 -9.67
N VAL A 546 -34.48 2.85 -8.41
CA VAL A 546 -35.46 3.24 -7.39
C VAL A 546 -35.14 4.60 -6.79
N TYR A 547 -33.88 4.86 -6.49
CA TYR A 547 -33.44 6.13 -5.88
C TYR A 547 -32.78 7.03 -6.91
N GLN A 548 -33.60 7.72 -7.70
CA GLN A 548 -33.13 8.81 -8.56
C GLN A 548 -33.08 10.11 -7.77
N GLU A 549 -31.95 10.80 -7.86
CA GLU A 549 -31.74 12.10 -7.26
C GLU A 549 -32.37 13.19 -8.13
N ILE A 550 -32.94 14.19 -7.46
CA ILE A 550 -33.34 15.43 -8.13
C ILE A 550 -32.05 16.09 -8.65
N PRO A 551 -32.01 16.49 -9.93
CA PRO A 551 -30.84 17.16 -10.49
C PRO A 551 -30.38 18.33 -9.61
N TYR A 552 -29.07 18.50 -9.47
CA TYR A 552 -28.45 19.48 -8.56
C TYR A 552 -28.70 20.96 -8.91
N TYR A 553 -29.49 21.27 -9.94
CA TYR A 553 -29.72 22.64 -10.39
C TYR A 553 -30.58 23.42 -9.40
N SER A 554 -29.97 24.42 -8.77
CA SER A 554 -30.65 25.39 -7.91
C SER A 554 -31.53 26.39 -8.67
N CYS A 555 -31.46 26.41 -10.00
CA CYS A 555 -32.24 27.28 -10.88
C CYS A 555 -33.51 26.57 -11.41
N SER A 556 -34.25 25.87 -10.56
CA SER A 556 -35.59 25.38 -10.95
C SER A 556 -36.64 26.41 -10.52
N GLY A 557 -37.13 27.18 -11.49
CA GLY A 557 -38.46 27.82 -11.47
C GLY A 557 -38.66 29.01 -10.52
N ASN A 558 -39.11 30.12 -11.10
CA ASN A 558 -39.83 31.20 -10.42
C ASN A 558 -40.97 30.70 -9.53
#